data_AF-A0A7V9G8U4-F1
#
_entry.id   AF-A0A7V9G8U4-F1
#
_cell.length_a   1.000
_cell.length_b   1.000
_cell.length_c   1.000
_cell.angle_alpha   90.00
_cell.angle_beta   90.00
_cell.angle_gamma   90.00
#
_symmetry.space_group_name_H-M   'P 1'
#
loop_
_entity.id
_entity.type
_entity.pdbx_description
1 polymer ?
#
loop_
_entity_poly.entity_id
_entity_poly.type
_entity_poly.pdbx_seq_one_letter_code
_entity_poly.pdbx_strand_id
1 'polypeptide(L)'
;MAASYTIILRDCPPASRNGVATFLGKAFSLKESTCAAIASSTPIILIPALNPFEAAAMTLALSGIQRLGGVLEFSTADTGDLPKIDWPRRPQVFKREISDHLEDLQTTVPT
;
A
#
# COMPACT_ATOMS: atom_id res chain seq x y z
N MET A 1 6.13 -1.02 23.36
CA MET A 1 5.73 -0.21 22.19
C MET A 1 5.26 -1.20 21.13
N ALA A 2 4.00 -1.13 20.68
CA ALA A 2 3.55 -2.03 19.61
C ALA A 2 4.37 -1.74 18.35
N ALA A 3 4.85 -2.78 17.66
CA ALA A 3 5.58 -2.61 16.41
C ALA A 3 4.66 -1.94 15.38
N SER A 4 5.11 -0.85 14.79
CA SER A 4 4.40 -0.18 13.71
C SER A 4 5.04 -0.55 12.38
N TYR A 5 4.19 -0.86 11.41
CA TYR A 5 4.59 -1.27 10.08
C TYR A 5 4.47 -0.11 9.10
N THR A 6 5.41 -0.06 8.16
CA THR A 6 5.41 0.85 7.02
C THR A 6 5.38 0.05 5.74
N ILE A 7 4.50 0.44 4.81
CA ILE A 7 4.39 -0.15 3.48
C ILE A 7 5.27 0.65 2.52
N ILE A 8 6.19 -0.04 1.85
CA ILE A 8 7.15 0.55 0.94
C ILE A 8 6.97 -0.10 -0.44
N LEU A 9 6.83 0.71 -1.48
CA LEU A 9 7.05 0.26 -2.84
C LEU A 9 8.56 0.31 -3.10
N ARG A 10 9.23 -0.83 -2.96
CA ARG A 10 10.69 -0.94 -3.03
C ARG A 10 11.22 -0.84 -4.46
N ASP A 11 10.54 -1.48 -5.39
CA ASP A 11 10.93 -1.50 -6.80
C ASP A 11 9.67 -1.59 -7.69
N CYS A 12 9.76 -1.00 -8.87
CA CYS A 12 8.75 -1.07 -9.90
C CYS A 12 9.42 -1.05 -11.29
N PRO A 13 9.63 -2.23 -11.89
CA PRO A 13 10.25 -2.36 -13.19
C PRO A 13 9.51 -1.52 -14.25
N PRO A 14 10.21 -0.95 -15.25
CA PRO A 14 9.59 -0.08 -16.25
C PRO A 14 8.37 -0.69 -16.94
N ALA A 15 8.41 -2.00 -17.24
CA ALA A 15 7.29 -2.73 -17.85
C ALA A 15 6.04 -2.80 -16.95
N SER A 16 6.20 -2.73 -15.64
CA SER A 16 5.15 -2.85 -14.63
C SER A 16 4.56 -1.49 -14.21
N ARG A 17 5.27 -0.38 -14.45
CA ARG A 17 4.90 0.96 -13.95
C ARG A 17 3.49 1.40 -14.33
N ASN A 18 3.07 1.19 -15.58
CA ASN A 18 1.73 1.58 -16.02
C ASN A 18 0.63 0.78 -15.30
N GLY A 19 0.84 -0.53 -15.14
CA GLY A 19 -0.08 -1.40 -14.41
C GLY A 19 -0.17 -1.01 -12.94
N VAL A 20 0.99 -0.84 -12.29
CA VAL A 20 1.07 -0.43 -10.88
C VAL A 20 0.47 0.96 -10.67
N ALA A 21 0.76 1.93 -11.53
CA ALA A 21 0.15 3.27 -11.46
C ALA A 21 -1.38 3.21 -11.60
N THR A 22 -1.90 2.43 -12.53
CA THR A 22 -3.35 2.23 -12.69
C THR A 22 -3.96 1.60 -11.44
N PHE A 23 -3.29 0.60 -10.86
CA PHE A 23 -3.73 -0.03 -9.62
C PHE A 23 -3.73 0.96 -8.44
N LEU A 24 -2.65 1.74 -8.27
CA LEU A 24 -2.53 2.76 -7.24
C LEU A 24 -3.65 3.82 -7.38
N GLY A 25 -3.98 4.22 -8.60
CA GLY A 25 -5.08 5.15 -8.86
C GLY A 25 -6.43 4.60 -8.39
N LYS A 26 -6.69 3.32 -8.60
CA LYS A 26 -7.92 2.65 -8.12
C LYS A 26 -7.90 2.43 -6.60
N ALA A 27 -6.76 2.01 -6.06
CA ALA A 27 -6.60 1.72 -4.63
C ALA A 27 -6.73 3.00 -3.80
N PHE A 28 -6.05 4.08 -4.16
CA PHE A 28 -5.99 5.30 -3.37
C PHE A 28 -6.87 6.44 -3.90
N SER A 29 -7.61 6.24 -5.00
CA SER A 29 -8.42 7.27 -5.66
C SER A 29 -7.61 8.53 -6.02
N LEU A 30 -6.36 8.33 -6.46
CA LEU A 30 -5.44 9.39 -6.87
C LEU A 30 -5.51 9.66 -8.37
N LYS A 31 -5.05 10.85 -8.79
CA LYS A 31 -4.91 11.20 -10.21
C LYS A 31 -3.84 10.32 -10.87
N GLU A 32 -4.04 10.01 -12.15
CA GLU A 32 -3.14 9.16 -12.93
C GLU A 32 -1.69 9.68 -12.95
N SER A 33 -1.50 10.98 -13.15
CA SER A 33 -0.16 11.60 -13.14
C SER A 33 0.58 11.43 -11.81
N THR A 34 -0.13 11.54 -10.69
CA THR A 34 0.43 11.28 -9.35
C THR A 34 0.82 9.82 -9.20
N CYS A 35 -0.01 8.89 -9.69
CA CYS A 35 0.28 7.46 -9.60
C CYS A 35 1.49 7.05 -10.46
N ALA A 36 1.62 7.62 -11.65
CA ALA A 36 2.77 7.41 -12.52
C ALA A 36 4.07 7.93 -11.87
N ALA A 37 4.00 9.08 -11.19
CA ALA A 37 5.11 9.61 -10.41
C ALA A 37 5.48 8.67 -9.25
N ILE A 38 4.49 8.22 -8.45
CA ILE A 38 4.72 7.26 -7.36
C ILE A 38 5.39 5.98 -7.87
N ALA A 39 4.88 5.39 -8.94
CA ALA A 39 5.44 4.16 -9.52
C ALA A 39 6.85 4.35 -10.09
N SER A 40 7.26 5.58 -10.39
CA SER A 40 8.61 5.90 -10.89
C SER A 40 9.58 6.34 -9.78
N SER A 41 9.08 6.69 -8.61
CA SER A 41 9.86 7.19 -7.46
C SER A 41 10.31 6.09 -6.50
N THR A 42 10.30 4.82 -6.93
CA THR A 42 10.74 3.70 -6.11
C THR A 42 12.24 3.82 -5.78
N PRO A 43 12.67 3.63 -4.52
CA PRO A 43 11.87 3.24 -3.36
C PRO A 43 11.06 4.40 -2.74
N ILE A 44 9.76 4.18 -2.45
CA ILE A 44 8.86 5.18 -1.85
C ILE A 44 7.94 4.57 -0.78
N ILE A 45 7.73 5.29 0.32
CA ILE A 45 6.78 4.93 1.37
C ILE A 45 5.35 5.25 0.90
N LEU A 46 4.51 4.22 0.86
CA LEU A 46 3.11 4.34 0.49
C LEU A 46 2.24 4.68 1.70
N ILE A 47 2.36 3.89 2.78
CA ILE A 47 1.55 4.05 3.98
C ILE A 47 2.43 3.84 5.21
N PRO A 48 2.73 4.88 6.00
CA PRO A 48 3.42 4.74 7.27
C PRO A 48 2.45 4.40 8.41
N ALA A 49 3.02 4.02 9.56
CA ALA A 49 2.33 3.98 10.85
C ALA A 49 1.11 3.03 10.93
N LEU A 50 1.23 1.83 10.38
CA LEU A 50 0.21 0.78 10.50
C LEU A 50 0.42 -0.05 11.76
N ASN A 51 -0.67 -0.51 12.37
CA ASN A 51 -0.59 -1.60 13.35
C ASN A 51 -0.46 -2.97 12.65
N PRO A 52 -0.12 -4.06 13.38
CA PRO A 52 0.09 -5.37 12.76
C PRO A 52 -1.12 -5.92 12.00
N PHE A 53 -2.34 -5.69 12.49
CA PHE A 53 -3.56 -6.15 11.85
C PHE A 53 -3.80 -5.39 10.54
N GLU A 54 -3.70 -4.07 10.58
CA GLU A 54 -3.83 -3.22 9.39
C GLU A 54 -2.78 -3.58 8.32
N ALA A 55 -1.54 -3.86 8.73
CA ALA A 55 -0.48 -4.30 7.82
C ALA A 55 -0.83 -5.64 7.14
N ALA A 56 -1.39 -6.59 7.90
CA ALA A 56 -1.84 -7.87 7.36
C ALA A 56 -2.99 -7.68 6.35
N ALA A 57 -3.99 -6.86 6.68
CA ALA A 57 -5.08 -6.54 5.76
C ALA A 57 -4.58 -5.86 4.48
N MET A 58 -3.63 -4.93 4.60
CA MET A 58 -3.04 -4.24 3.46
C MET A 58 -2.18 -5.15 2.59
N THR A 59 -1.58 -6.21 3.14
CA THR A 59 -0.89 -7.24 2.34
C THR A 59 -1.86 -7.85 1.31
N LEU A 60 -3.09 -8.13 1.73
CA LEU A 60 -4.11 -8.70 0.84
C LEU A 60 -4.67 -7.64 -0.11
N ALA A 61 -5.05 -6.47 0.41
CA ALA A 61 -5.63 -5.39 -0.39
C ALA A 61 -4.67 -4.91 -1.49
N LEU A 62 -3.37 -4.84 -1.21
CA LEU A 62 -2.35 -4.37 -2.15
C LEU A 62 -1.62 -5.48 -2.92
N SER A 63 -2.02 -6.74 -2.75
CA SER A 63 -1.42 -7.90 -3.45
C SER A 63 -1.42 -7.77 -4.98
N GLY A 64 -2.35 -6.98 -5.54
CA GLY A 64 -2.38 -6.66 -6.97
C GLY A 64 -1.11 -5.98 -7.48
N ILE A 65 -0.40 -5.20 -6.66
CA ILE A 65 0.87 -4.57 -7.04
C ILE A 65 1.94 -5.63 -7.33
N GLN A 66 2.05 -6.64 -6.47
CA GLN A 66 2.98 -7.76 -6.67
C GLN A 66 2.64 -8.58 -7.92
N ARG A 67 1.35 -8.84 -8.14
CA ARG A 67 0.87 -9.54 -9.36
C ARG A 67 1.20 -8.78 -10.65
N LEU A 68 1.31 -7.45 -10.58
CA LEU A 68 1.68 -6.59 -11.70
C LEU A 68 3.21 -6.43 -11.84
N GLY A 69 4.00 -7.04 -10.96
CA GLY A 69 5.46 -7.01 -10.98
C GLY A 69 6.11 -5.92 -10.12
N GLY A 70 5.34 -5.19 -9.31
CA GLY A 70 5.89 -4.27 -8.31
C GLY A 70 6.36 -5.00 -7.05
N VAL A 71 7.41 -4.52 -6.40
CA VAL A 71 7.94 -5.10 -5.16
C VAL A 71 7.43 -4.28 -3.97
N LEU A 72 6.54 -4.88 -3.19
CA LEU A 72 6.05 -4.35 -1.93
C LEU A 72 6.80 -4.96 -0.75
N GLU A 73 7.21 -4.10 0.18
CA GLU A 73 7.79 -4.50 1.47
C GLU A 73 6.97 -3.93 2.63
N PHE A 74 6.80 -4.73 3.66
CA PHE A 74 6.21 -4.35 4.94
C PHE A 74 7.32 -4.40 5.98
N SER A 75 7.74 -3.23 6.46
CA SER A 75 8.89 -3.11 7.35
C SER A 75 8.51 -2.51 8.70
N THR A 76 9.09 -3.05 9.78
CA THR A 76 9.04 -2.47 11.13
C THR A 76 10.34 -1.74 11.48
N ALA A 77 11.34 -1.80 10.60
CA ALA A 77 12.61 -1.12 10.77
C ALA A 77 12.46 0.37 10.44
N ASP A 78 13.40 1.17 10.93
CA ASP A 78 13.52 2.56 10.51
C ASP A 78 13.75 2.61 9.00
N THR A 79 12.82 3.24 8.29
CA THR A 79 12.85 3.36 6.84
C THR A 79 13.79 4.46 6.36
N GLY A 80 14.38 5.25 7.28
CA GLY A 80 15.26 6.38 6.96
C GLY A 80 14.54 7.47 6.16
N ASP A 81 15.31 8.22 5.37
CA ASP A 81 14.83 9.37 4.58
C ASP A 81 14.20 8.99 3.23
N LEU A 82 13.55 7.82 3.14
CA LEU A 82 12.82 7.46 1.93
C LEU A 82 11.71 8.48 1.63
N PRO A 83 11.50 8.85 0.35
CA PRO A 83 10.38 9.70 -0.01
C PRO A 83 9.09 9.02 0.45
N LYS A 84 8.15 9.83 0.93
CA LYS A 84 6.84 9.36 1.38
C LYS A 84 5.75 10.16 0.70
N ILE A 85 4.60 9.53 0.47
CA ILE A 85 3.41 10.25 0.04
C ILE A 85 2.94 11.13 1.21
N ASP A 86 2.77 12.41 0.93
CA ASP A 86 2.21 13.35 1.90
C ASP A 86 0.68 13.25 1.90
N TRP A 87 0.15 12.53 2.88
CA TRP A 87 -1.27 12.30 3.01
C TRP A 87 -1.89 13.37 3.92
N PRO A 88 -2.86 14.18 3.45
CA PRO A 88 -3.50 15.20 4.29
C PRO A 88 -4.31 14.59 5.45
N ARG A 89 -4.79 13.36 5.24
CA ARG A 89 -5.44 12.49 6.22
C ARG A 89 -5.04 11.06 5.91
N ARG A 90 -5.21 10.13 6.85
CA ARG A 90 -4.96 8.71 6.63
C ARG A 90 -5.63 8.25 5.31
N PRO A 91 -4.89 7.61 4.38
CA PRO A 91 -5.46 7.26 3.10
C PRO A 91 -6.52 6.17 3.24
N GLN A 92 -7.56 6.29 2.42
CA GLN A 92 -8.50 5.20 2.19
C GLN A 92 -7.95 4.26 1.12
N VAL A 93 -8.22 2.98 1.26
CA VAL A 93 -7.85 1.94 0.29
C VAL A 93 -9.14 1.34 -0.24
N PHE A 94 -9.34 1.44 -1.56
CA PHE A 94 -10.59 1.12 -2.26
C PHE A 94 -11.83 1.79 -1.64
N LYS A 95 -11.70 3.08 -1.30
CA LYS A 95 -12.76 3.92 -0.68
C LYS A 95 -13.21 3.48 0.72
N ARG A 96 -12.42 2.64 1.40
CA ARG A 96 -12.66 2.19 2.77
C ARG A 96 -11.52 2.63 3.69
N GLU A 97 -11.83 2.81 4.97
CA GLU A 97 -10.78 3.03 5.98
C GLU A 97 -9.93 1.76 6.11
N ILE A 98 -8.65 1.92 6.44
CA ILE A 98 -7.71 0.78 6.54
C ILE A 98 -8.17 -0.23 7.61
N SER A 99 -8.78 0.26 8.70
CA SER A 99 -9.35 -0.57 9.77
C SER A 99 -10.46 -1.49 9.28
N ASP A 100 -11.28 -1.04 8.33
CA ASP A 100 -12.48 -1.74 7.90
C ASP A 100 -12.16 -2.98 7.06
N HIS A 101 -10.95 -3.06 6.48
CA HIS A 101 -10.49 -4.24 5.74
C HIS A 101 -10.28 -5.46 6.66
N LEU A 102 -10.21 -5.28 7.97
CA LEU A 102 -10.08 -6.38 8.93
C LEU A 102 -11.36 -7.19 9.07
N GLU A 103 -12.51 -6.54 8.96
CA GLU A 103 -13.82 -7.19 9.10
C GLU A 103 -14.02 -8.26 8.02
N ASP A 104 -13.50 -8.02 6.81
CA ASP A 104 -13.59 -8.95 5.68
C ASP A 104 -12.83 -10.27 5.92
N LEU A 105 -11.87 -10.28 6.85
CA LEU A 105 -11.04 -11.44 7.15
C LEU A 105 -11.60 -12.29 8.30
N GLN A 106 -12.68 -11.84 8.95
CA GLN A 106 -13.36 -12.57 10.02
C GLN A 106 -14.37 -13.60 9.48
N THR A 107 -14.00 -14.32 8.42
CA THR A 107 -14.91 -15.27 7.77
C THR A 107 -15.28 -16.43 8.69
N THR A 108 -16.56 -16.61 8.96
CA THR A 108 -17.12 -17.83 9.56
C THR A 108 -17.68 -18.72 8.45
N VAL A 109 -17.33 -20.01 8.45
CA VAL A 109 -17.99 -21.00 7.57
C VAL A 109 -19.44 -21.15 8.04
N PRO A 110 -20.46 -21.02 7.16
CA PRO A 110 -21.84 -21.32 7.53
C PRO A 110 -21.94 -22.80 7.94
N THR A 111 -22.46 -23.06 9.15
CA THR A 111 -22.82 -24.41 9.62
C THR A 111 -24.17 -24.84 9.08
#